data_AF-A0A5B7B833-F1
#
_entry.id   AF-A0A5B7B833-F1
#
_cell.length_a   1.000
_cell.length_b   1.000
_cell.length_c   1.000
_cell.angle_alpha   90.00
_cell.angle_beta   90.00
_cell.angle_gamma   90.00
#
_symmetry.space_group_name_H-M   'P 1'
#
loop_
_entity.id
_entity.type
_entity.pdbx_description
1 polymer ?
#
loop_
_entity_poly.entity_id
_entity_poly.type
_entity_poly.pdbx_seq_one_letter_code
_entity_poly.pdbx_strand_id
1 'polypeptide(L)'
;MNFQMERSMTMVYNSLFSPNFIPPIKPTTNLVSLHPYLPYSPIQYSNNKRDFPLPAVASISYPPINVDYLESEFSGHGVSFAAISNSCVVRMGLENGSVANLMLPSGLITSYKAPMWHGGTLELLHTLVSEGESGAVIQGGVSLAFKCENDGGVSWSPSAWALNDVRGNPQEFIQVELISRNSEDMIEVKHIVTLQQDLLSSELVIRNSNSSSLSLMGCIMSHLTVSTPEATYAIGLERSNFFSRPPFLSSFSIIPPDISQRKDSGSGKLWGPMALKGFLFGWGARNEKNGDDAES
;
A
#
# COMPACT_ATOMS: atom_id res chain seq x y z
N MET A 1 -10.70 5.29 -5.39
CA MET A 1 -11.26 5.37 -6.75
C MET A 1 -12.36 4.32 -6.88
N ASN A 2 -13.40 4.57 -7.69
CA ASN A 2 -14.42 3.57 -8.03
C ASN A 2 -14.34 3.31 -9.54
N PHE A 3 -14.13 2.05 -9.93
CA PHE A 3 -14.13 1.62 -11.33
C PHE A 3 -15.18 0.52 -11.51
N GLN A 4 -15.99 0.63 -12.57
CA GLN A 4 -16.92 -0.42 -12.97
C GLN A 4 -16.39 -1.09 -14.24
N MET A 5 -16.28 -2.42 -14.24
CA MET A 5 -15.78 -3.19 -15.37
C MET A 5 -16.81 -4.21 -15.86
N GLU A 6 -17.20 -4.12 -17.13
CA GLU A 6 -17.75 -5.22 -17.90
C GLU A 6 -16.60 -5.91 -18.65
N ARG A 7 -16.53 -7.25 -18.64
CA ARG A 7 -15.51 -8.12 -19.29
C ARG A 7 -14.34 -7.35 -19.92
N SER A 8 -13.35 -6.97 -19.12
CA SER A 8 -12.24 -6.13 -19.58
C SER A 8 -11.02 -6.29 -18.67
N MET A 9 -9.88 -5.79 -19.15
CA MET A 9 -8.65 -5.60 -18.40
C MET A 9 -8.55 -4.10 -18.06
N THR A 10 -8.42 -3.78 -16.76
CA THR A 10 -8.19 -2.40 -16.31
C THR A 10 -6.83 -2.35 -15.64
N MET A 11 -6.08 -1.31 -15.98
CA MET A 11 -4.81 -0.98 -15.38
C MET A 11 -5.01 0.20 -14.43
N VAL A 12 -4.58 0.07 -13.18
CA VAL A 12 -4.39 1.19 -12.26
C VAL A 12 -2.89 1.39 -12.10
N TYR A 13 -2.41 2.58 -12.43
CA TYR A 13 -0.99 2.90 -12.46
C TYR A 13 -0.66 3.96 -11.41
N ASN A 14 0.40 3.73 -10.64
CA ASN A 14 0.99 4.77 -9.80
C ASN A 14 2.51 4.79 -10.04
N SER A 15 3.00 5.94 -10.52
CA SER A 15 4.43 6.22 -10.67
C SER A 15 4.81 7.25 -9.64
N LEU A 16 5.75 6.88 -8.76
CA LEU A 16 6.12 7.76 -7.67
C LEU A 16 7.17 8.79 -8.10
N PHE A 17 7.95 8.56 -9.16
CA PHE A 17 9.02 9.49 -9.59
C PHE A 17 9.32 9.38 -11.08
N SER A 18 8.71 10.24 -11.92
CA SER A 18 9.19 10.49 -13.28
C SER A 18 9.19 11.99 -13.56
N PRO A 19 10.31 12.58 -14.04
CA PRO A 19 10.37 14.01 -14.34
C PRO A 19 9.56 14.41 -15.60
N ASN A 20 9.02 13.44 -16.37
CA ASN A 20 8.32 13.69 -17.62
C ASN A 20 6.89 13.15 -17.58
N PHE A 21 5.96 13.94 -17.03
CA PHE A 21 4.53 13.66 -17.09
C PHE A 21 4.00 13.99 -18.49
N ILE A 22 3.73 12.98 -19.32
CA ILE A 22 2.99 13.15 -20.58
C ILE A 22 1.53 12.74 -20.31
N PRO A 23 0.54 13.65 -20.46
CA PRO A 23 -0.86 13.32 -20.22
C PRO A 23 -1.39 12.37 -21.31
N PRO A 24 -2.26 11.40 -20.95
CA PRO A 24 -2.91 10.55 -21.94
C PRO A 24 -3.90 11.35 -22.79
N ILE A 25 -3.86 11.10 -24.09
CA ILE A 25 -4.73 11.64 -25.13
C ILE A 25 -6.19 11.22 -24.84
N LYS A 26 -7.10 12.19 -24.79
CA LYS A 26 -8.54 11.99 -24.54
C LYS A 26 -9.19 11.19 -25.68
N PRO A 27 -10.03 10.18 -25.40
CA PRO A 27 -11.09 9.79 -26.33
C PRO A 27 -12.29 10.72 -26.15
N THR A 28 -12.64 11.41 -27.23
CA THR A 28 -13.93 12.07 -27.45
C THR A 28 -15.05 11.04 -27.54
N THR A 29 -16.08 11.14 -26.69
CA THR A 29 -17.49 10.96 -27.09
C THR A 29 -18.46 11.48 -26.02
N ASN A 30 -19.19 12.50 -26.45
CA ASN A 30 -20.50 13.03 -26.05
C ASN A 30 -21.17 12.55 -24.75
N LEU A 31 -21.39 13.53 -23.89
CA LEU A 31 -22.38 13.58 -22.82
C LEU A 31 -23.80 13.31 -23.34
N VAL A 32 -24.52 12.40 -22.70
CA VAL A 32 -25.97 12.53 -22.51
C VAL A 32 -26.24 12.42 -21.01
N SER A 33 -26.63 13.56 -20.46
CA SER A 33 -27.09 13.77 -19.09
C SER A 33 -28.54 13.31 -18.97
N LEU A 34 -28.85 12.44 -18.01
CA LEU A 34 -30.18 12.32 -17.43
C LEU A 34 -30.03 12.06 -15.92
N HIS A 35 -30.35 13.10 -15.14
CA HIS A 35 -30.56 13.04 -13.69
C HIS A 35 -32.09 12.95 -13.42
N PRO A 36 -32.54 12.65 -12.19
CA PRO A 36 -33.51 11.59 -11.94
C PRO A 36 -34.83 12.13 -11.37
N TYR A 37 -35.92 11.41 -11.57
CA TYR A 37 -37.12 11.60 -10.75
C TYR A 37 -37.72 10.24 -10.42
N LEU A 38 -37.53 9.80 -9.18
CA LEU A 38 -38.42 8.82 -8.54
C LEU A 38 -38.92 9.42 -7.22
N PRO A 39 -40.24 9.42 -6.97
CA PRO A 39 -40.79 9.81 -5.67
C PRO A 39 -40.67 8.67 -4.67
N TYR A 40 -40.27 9.05 -3.46
CA TYR A 40 -40.26 8.26 -2.23
C TYR A 40 -41.66 7.81 -1.81
N SER A 41 -41.76 6.61 -1.25
CA SER A 41 -42.78 6.23 -0.25
C SER A 41 -42.15 5.24 0.75
N PRO A 42 -42.29 5.44 2.06
CA PRO A 42 -41.61 4.63 3.07
C PRO A 42 -42.48 3.42 3.46
N ILE A 43 -41.87 2.24 3.52
CA ILE A 43 -42.47 1.11 4.24
C ILE A 43 -41.60 0.84 5.46
N GLN A 44 -42.18 1.13 6.64
CA GLN A 44 -41.67 0.73 7.94
C GLN A 44 -41.66 -0.79 8.04
N TYR A 45 -40.50 -1.39 8.24
CA TYR A 45 -40.38 -2.74 8.77
C TYR A 45 -39.54 -2.71 10.05
N SER A 46 -40.25 -2.83 11.16
CA SER A 46 -39.69 -3.21 12.45
C SER A 46 -39.17 -4.64 12.35
N ASN A 47 -37.89 -4.86 12.65
CA ASN A 47 -37.39 -6.17 13.02
C ASN A 47 -36.29 -6.04 14.08
N ASN A 48 -36.66 -6.37 15.32
CA ASN A 48 -35.75 -6.63 16.42
C ASN A 48 -34.99 -7.94 16.15
N LYS A 49 -33.68 -7.90 15.87
CA LYS A 49 -32.82 -9.08 15.96
C LYS A 49 -31.40 -8.73 16.44
N ARG A 50 -31.20 -8.97 17.75
CA ARG A 50 -30.03 -9.50 18.45
C ARG A 50 -28.67 -9.32 17.76
N ASP A 51 -27.85 -8.44 18.34
CA ASP A 51 -26.42 -8.35 18.06
C ASP A 51 -25.73 -9.67 18.44
N PHE A 52 -25.17 -10.34 17.44
CA PHE A 52 -24.21 -11.42 17.66
C PHE A 52 -22.80 -10.82 17.57
N PRO A 53 -21.91 -11.10 18.53
CA PRO A 53 -20.52 -10.68 18.43
C PRO A 53 -19.89 -11.32 17.19
N LEU A 54 -19.33 -10.47 16.32
CA LEU A 54 -18.60 -10.91 15.13
C LEU A 54 -17.44 -11.82 15.58
N PRO A 55 -17.31 -13.04 15.03
CA PRO A 55 -16.18 -13.89 15.35
C PRO A 55 -14.89 -13.18 14.90
N ALA A 56 -13.89 -13.15 15.79
CA ALA A 56 -12.54 -12.75 15.45
C ALA A 56 -12.08 -13.60 14.25
N VAL A 57 -11.82 -12.95 13.12
CA VAL A 57 -11.40 -13.60 11.88
C VAL A 57 -10.04 -14.25 12.14
N ALA A 58 -10.02 -15.58 12.20
CA ALA A 58 -8.79 -16.35 12.22
C ALA A 58 -8.04 -16.10 10.91
N SER A 59 -6.78 -15.67 11.01
CA SER A 59 -5.89 -15.55 9.86
C SER A 59 -5.76 -16.92 9.19
N ILE A 60 -6.13 -17.02 7.93
CA ILE A 60 -5.93 -18.23 7.13
C ILE A 60 -4.41 -18.49 7.10
N SER A 61 -3.98 -19.64 7.62
CA SER A 61 -2.58 -20.05 7.59
C SER A 61 -2.23 -20.41 6.15
N TYR A 62 -1.57 -19.50 5.44
CA TYR A 62 -0.95 -19.82 4.16
C TYR A 62 0.16 -20.85 4.39
N PRO A 63 0.41 -21.78 3.45
CA PRO A 63 1.59 -22.64 3.53
C PRO A 63 2.84 -21.75 3.66
N PRO A 64 3.83 -22.14 4.48
CA PRO A 64 5.03 -21.35 4.69
C PRO A 64 5.72 -21.10 3.34
N ILE A 65 6.15 -19.86 3.12
CA ILE A 65 6.85 -19.48 1.89
C ILE A 65 8.16 -20.27 1.81
N ASN A 66 8.29 -21.07 0.74
CA ASN A 66 9.50 -21.83 0.48
C ASN A 66 10.52 -20.94 -0.24
N VAL A 67 11.44 -20.35 0.52
CA VAL A 67 12.47 -19.45 -0.01
C VAL A 67 13.43 -20.18 -0.95
N ASP A 68 13.82 -21.42 -0.64
CA ASP A 68 14.72 -22.21 -1.48
C ASP A 68 14.13 -22.42 -2.89
N TYR A 69 12.81 -22.67 -2.96
CA TYR A 69 12.11 -22.74 -4.24
C TYR A 69 12.15 -21.41 -4.99
N LEU A 70 11.83 -20.29 -4.31
CA LEU A 70 11.84 -18.97 -4.94
C LEU A 70 13.24 -18.60 -5.46
N GLU A 71 14.29 -18.90 -4.71
CA GLU A 71 15.67 -18.73 -5.16
C GLU A 71 15.98 -19.61 -6.36
N SER A 72 15.59 -20.88 -6.34
CA SER A 72 15.87 -21.80 -7.45
C SER A 72 15.18 -21.38 -8.76
N GLU A 73 13.96 -20.84 -8.67
CA GLU A 73 13.13 -20.52 -9.84
C GLU A 73 13.40 -19.12 -10.38
N PHE A 74 13.60 -18.12 -9.50
CA PHE A 74 13.59 -16.71 -9.88
C PHE A 74 14.94 -15.98 -9.67
N SER A 75 15.99 -16.69 -9.24
CA SER A 75 17.32 -16.09 -9.13
C SER A 75 17.89 -15.67 -10.49
N GLY A 76 18.86 -14.75 -10.48
CA GLY A 76 19.56 -14.30 -11.68
C GLY A 76 19.05 -13.00 -12.31
N HIS A 77 17.85 -12.53 -11.92
CA HIS A 77 17.25 -11.29 -12.44
C HIS A 77 17.50 -10.05 -11.54
N GLY A 78 18.55 -10.07 -10.71
CA GLY A 78 18.81 -8.99 -9.75
C GLY A 78 17.89 -8.99 -8.52
N VAL A 79 17.17 -10.10 -8.30
CA VAL A 79 16.36 -10.33 -7.10
C VAL A 79 17.07 -11.27 -6.13
N SER A 80 16.83 -11.06 -4.83
CA SER A 80 17.24 -11.96 -3.75
C SER A 80 16.10 -12.11 -2.75
N PHE A 81 16.03 -13.24 -2.07
CA PHE A 81 14.95 -13.58 -1.15
C PHE A 81 15.49 -13.75 0.27
N ALA A 82 14.72 -13.33 1.27
CA ALA A 82 15.08 -13.49 2.67
C ALA A 82 13.86 -13.86 3.52
N ALA A 83 13.95 -14.98 4.23
CA ALA A 83 12.90 -15.42 5.14
C ALA A 83 12.85 -14.52 6.38
N ILE A 84 11.64 -14.09 6.77
CA ILE A 84 11.36 -13.39 8.02
C ILE A 84 10.14 -14.03 8.68
N SER A 85 10.38 -14.89 9.67
CA SER A 85 9.30 -15.66 10.34
C SER A 85 8.43 -16.39 9.30
N ASN A 86 7.17 -15.97 9.12
CA ASN A 86 6.23 -16.55 8.16
C ASN A 86 6.10 -15.75 6.85
N SER A 87 6.99 -14.79 6.63
CA SER A 87 7.01 -13.89 5.48
C SER A 87 8.34 -14.01 4.73
N CYS A 88 8.38 -13.46 3.50
CA CYS A 88 9.61 -13.39 2.70
C CYS A 88 9.78 -11.97 2.16
N VAL A 89 10.98 -11.43 2.26
CA VAL A 89 11.36 -10.18 1.61
C VAL A 89 11.98 -10.50 0.27
N VAL A 90 11.38 -9.95 -0.79
CA VAL A 90 11.94 -9.90 -2.13
C VAL A 90 12.68 -8.57 -2.25
N ARG A 91 14.00 -8.63 -2.43
CA ARG A 91 14.85 -7.46 -2.65
C ARG A 91 15.22 -7.38 -4.13
N MET A 92 14.89 -6.26 -4.75
CA MET A 92 15.27 -5.89 -6.13
C MET A 92 16.45 -4.93 -6.05
N GLY A 93 17.54 -5.18 -6.80
CA GLY A 93 18.71 -4.31 -6.80
C GLY A 93 19.31 -4.10 -8.18
N LEU A 94 19.43 -2.84 -8.59
CA LEU A 94 20.13 -2.44 -9.81
C LEU A 94 21.61 -2.13 -9.53
N GLU A 95 22.45 -2.20 -10.56
CA GLU A 95 23.89 -1.93 -10.45
C GLU A 95 24.20 -0.46 -10.11
N ASN A 96 23.30 0.45 -10.44
CA ASN A 96 23.42 1.87 -10.10
C ASN A 96 23.21 2.18 -8.61
N GLY A 97 22.91 1.16 -7.79
CA GLY A 97 22.66 1.29 -6.35
C GLY A 97 21.18 1.51 -5.98
N SER A 98 20.27 1.59 -6.95
CA SER A 98 18.82 1.62 -6.72
C SER A 98 18.36 0.29 -6.13
N VAL A 99 17.62 0.33 -5.02
CA VAL A 99 17.15 -0.88 -4.31
C VAL A 99 15.70 -0.71 -3.87
N ALA A 100 14.88 -1.73 -4.06
CA ALA A 100 13.52 -1.79 -3.52
C ALA A 100 13.27 -3.12 -2.81
N ASN A 101 12.45 -3.08 -1.75
CA ASN A 101 12.05 -4.26 -0.99
C ASN A 101 10.53 -4.43 -1.00
N LEU A 102 10.09 -5.67 -1.19
CA LEU A 102 8.70 -6.09 -1.24
C LEU A 102 8.48 -7.27 -0.30
N MET A 103 7.37 -7.33 0.42
CA MET A 103 7.10 -8.40 1.40
C MET A 103 5.94 -9.32 0.99
N LEU A 104 6.21 -10.62 0.93
CA LEU A 104 5.23 -11.68 0.70
C LEU A 104 4.74 -12.27 2.03
N PRO A 105 3.45 -12.66 2.14
CA PRO A 105 2.42 -12.59 1.09
C PRO A 105 1.68 -11.24 1.06
N SER A 106 2.14 -10.22 1.78
CA SER A 106 1.39 -8.96 1.94
C SER A 106 1.30 -8.08 0.69
N GLY A 107 2.24 -8.21 -0.25
CA GLY A 107 2.40 -7.28 -1.37
C GLY A 107 2.87 -5.87 -0.96
N LEU A 108 3.31 -5.69 0.29
CA LEU A 108 3.79 -4.40 0.81
C LEU A 108 5.17 -4.07 0.26
N ILE A 109 5.33 -2.91 -0.38
CA ILE A 109 6.64 -2.35 -0.69
C ILE A 109 7.14 -1.63 0.56
N THR A 110 8.20 -2.13 1.18
CA THR A 110 8.68 -1.67 2.49
C THR A 110 9.80 -0.64 2.42
N SER A 111 10.54 -0.57 1.32
CA SER A 111 11.67 0.36 1.16
C SER A 111 11.92 0.63 -0.32
N TYR A 112 12.33 1.85 -0.62
CA TYR A 112 12.87 2.25 -1.92
C TYR A 112 14.00 3.24 -1.71
N LYS A 113 15.21 2.82 -2.06
CA LYS A 113 16.42 3.63 -2.04
C LYS A 113 16.76 4.07 -3.45
N ALA A 114 16.51 5.34 -3.75
CA ALA A 114 16.88 5.93 -5.03
C ALA A 114 18.34 6.39 -5.01
N PRO A 115 19.09 6.24 -6.12
CA PRO A 115 20.44 6.77 -6.24
C PRO A 115 20.42 8.30 -6.33
N MET A 116 21.41 8.93 -5.71
CA MET A 116 21.60 10.37 -5.69
C MET A 116 22.78 10.77 -6.58
N TRP A 117 22.74 11.99 -7.13
CA TRP A 117 23.78 12.54 -8.00
C TRP A 117 25.19 12.56 -7.38
N HIS A 118 25.28 12.57 -6.04
CA HIS A 118 26.55 12.54 -5.30
C HIS A 118 27.02 11.11 -4.94
N GLY A 119 26.50 10.08 -5.62
CA GLY A 119 26.87 8.68 -5.42
C GLY A 119 26.30 8.01 -4.16
N GLY A 120 25.46 8.72 -3.39
CA GLY A 120 24.74 8.15 -2.27
C GLY A 120 23.38 7.55 -2.68
N THR A 121 22.62 7.07 -1.71
CA THR A 121 21.20 6.71 -1.91
C THR A 121 20.34 7.42 -0.88
N LEU A 122 19.06 7.63 -1.21
CA LEU A 122 18.08 8.22 -0.31
C LEU A 122 16.88 7.27 -0.17
N GLU A 123 16.51 6.96 1.08
CA GLU A 123 15.29 6.21 1.37
C GLU A 123 14.07 7.11 1.17
N LEU A 124 13.22 6.76 0.21
CA LEU A 124 12.05 7.55 -0.18
C LEU A 124 10.76 7.08 0.49
N LEU A 125 10.70 5.82 0.96
CA LEU A 125 9.52 5.29 1.65
C LEU A 125 9.69 5.38 3.16
N HIS A 126 8.65 5.86 3.83
CA HIS A 126 8.61 5.91 5.28
C HIS A 126 7.99 4.61 5.80
N THR A 127 8.79 3.81 6.51
CA THR A 127 8.37 2.53 7.09
C THR A 127 8.83 2.44 8.54
N LEU A 128 7.91 2.06 9.42
CA LEU A 128 8.12 1.83 10.84
C LEU A 128 8.06 0.33 11.12
N VAL A 129 8.95 -0.14 11.97
CA VAL A 129 8.96 -1.52 12.46
C VAL A 129 8.95 -1.47 13.98
N SER A 130 7.97 -2.12 14.59
CA SER A 130 7.82 -2.23 16.05
C SER A 130 7.60 -3.68 16.45
N GLU A 131 7.92 -4.02 17.69
CA GLU A 131 7.62 -5.33 18.25
C GLU A 131 6.13 -5.39 18.65
N GLY A 132 5.42 -6.42 18.21
CA GLY A 132 4.05 -6.72 18.60
C GLY A 132 3.94 -8.12 19.21
N GLU A 133 2.78 -8.44 19.79
CA GLU A 133 2.54 -9.69 20.52
C GLU A 133 2.75 -10.95 19.65
N SER A 134 2.53 -10.85 18.35
CA SER A 134 2.66 -11.95 17.37
C SER A 134 3.88 -11.80 16.45
N GLY A 135 4.83 -10.93 16.80
CA GLY A 135 6.04 -10.65 16.00
C GLY A 135 6.13 -9.19 15.54
N ALA A 136 7.00 -8.94 14.57
CA ALA A 136 7.23 -7.59 14.06
C ALA A 136 5.98 -7.02 13.36
N VAL A 137 5.55 -5.84 13.80
CA VAL A 137 4.50 -5.03 13.18
C VAL A 137 5.17 -4.03 12.26
N ILE A 138 4.80 -4.06 10.99
CA ILE A 138 5.30 -3.16 9.96
C ILE A 138 4.18 -2.18 9.59
N GLN A 139 4.49 -0.89 9.58
CA GLN A 139 3.58 0.16 9.14
C GLN A 139 4.32 1.09 8.17
N GLY A 140 3.60 1.70 7.24
CA GLY A 140 4.17 2.61 6.25
C GLY A 140 4.33 1.95 4.87
N GLY A 141 5.37 2.35 4.15
CA GLY A 141 5.66 1.85 2.81
C GLY A 141 4.58 2.16 1.79
N VAL A 142 4.47 1.32 0.76
CA VAL A 142 3.40 1.34 -0.24
C VAL A 142 2.54 0.09 -0.12
N SER A 143 1.28 0.26 0.26
CA SER A 143 0.31 -0.82 0.42
C SER A 143 -0.90 -0.66 -0.49
N LEU A 144 -1.58 -1.78 -0.73
CA LEU A 144 -2.76 -1.87 -1.56
C LEU A 144 -3.98 -2.08 -0.68
N ALA A 145 -4.98 -1.21 -0.79
CA ALA A 145 -6.23 -1.32 -0.05
C ALA A 145 -7.39 -1.30 -1.03
N PHE A 146 -7.67 -2.46 -1.63
CA PHE A 146 -8.72 -2.62 -2.62
C PHE A 146 -9.78 -3.63 -2.19
N LYS A 147 -11.01 -3.39 -2.63
CA LYS A 147 -12.16 -4.25 -2.48
C LYS A 147 -12.85 -4.39 -3.84
N CYS A 148 -13.15 -5.62 -4.18
CA CYS A 148 -13.89 -6.04 -5.36
C CYS A 148 -15.29 -6.44 -4.92
N GLU A 149 -16.31 -5.83 -5.51
CA GLU A 149 -17.72 -6.09 -5.20
C GLU A 149 -18.54 -6.28 -6.48
N ASN A 150 -19.59 -7.11 -6.42
CA ASN A 150 -20.62 -7.12 -7.47
C ASN A 150 -22.01 -7.41 -6.91
N ASP A 151 -23.03 -7.17 -7.73
CA ASP A 151 -24.44 -7.41 -7.39
C ASP A 151 -24.78 -8.91 -7.23
N GLY A 152 -23.89 -9.79 -7.71
CA GLY A 152 -23.96 -11.24 -7.55
C GLY A 152 -23.49 -11.75 -6.18
N GLY A 153 -23.14 -10.85 -5.25
CA GLY A 153 -22.73 -11.19 -3.89
C GLY A 153 -21.22 -11.32 -3.68
N VAL A 154 -20.40 -11.02 -4.69
CA VAL A 154 -18.95 -11.00 -4.54
C VAL A 154 -18.56 -9.87 -3.59
N SER A 155 -17.75 -10.19 -2.59
CA SER A 155 -17.09 -9.22 -1.72
C SER A 155 -15.72 -9.77 -1.34
N TRP A 156 -14.70 -9.40 -2.11
CA TRP A 156 -13.35 -9.94 -2.00
C TRP A 156 -12.29 -8.83 -2.01
N SER A 157 -11.18 -9.06 -1.31
CA SER A 157 -10.02 -8.16 -1.29
C SER A 157 -8.76 -8.95 -1.57
N PRO A 158 -7.87 -8.48 -2.48
CA PRO A 158 -6.59 -9.12 -2.71
C PRO A 158 -5.68 -8.90 -1.49
N SER A 159 -5.43 -9.95 -0.72
CA SER A 159 -4.64 -9.90 0.52
C SER A 159 -3.54 -10.95 0.61
N ALA A 160 -3.59 -11.97 -0.26
CA ALA A 160 -2.61 -13.05 -0.33
C ALA A 160 -1.93 -13.01 -1.68
N TRP A 161 -0.73 -12.46 -1.71
CA TRP A 161 0.07 -12.29 -2.90
C TRP A 161 1.11 -13.39 -3.01
N ALA A 162 1.11 -14.08 -4.14
CA ALA A 162 2.16 -15.02 -4.53
C ALA A 162 3.05 -14.38 -5.60
N LEU A 163 4.33 -14.72 -5.60
CA LEU A 163 5.22 -14.36 -6.71
C LEU A 163 4.80 -15.13 -7.96
N ASN A 164 4.58 -14.42 -9.06
CA ASN A 164 4.14 -15.00 -10.33
C ASN A 164 5.25 -15.00 -11.39
N ASP A 165 6.00 -13.91 -11.50
CA ASP A 165 7.06 -13.75 -12.51
C ASP A 165 8.12 -12.75 -12.04
N VAL A 166 9.36 -12.90 -12.52
CA VAL A 166 10.44 -11.93 -12.36
C VAL A 166 11.10 -11.71 -13.71
N ARG A 167 11.21 -10.45 -14.13
CA ARG A 167 11.74 -10.07 -15.45
C ARG A 167 12.78 -8.98 -15.34
N GLY A 168 13.56 -8.84 -16.41
CA GLY A 168 14.58 -7.81 -16.54
C GLY A 168 15.95 -8.25 -16.06
N ASN A 169 16.81 -7.26 -15.79
CA ASN A 169 18.20 -7.43 -15.41
C ASN A 169 18.69 -6.26 -14.52
N PRO A 170 19.75 -6.44 -13.73
CA PRO A 170 20.31 -5.40 -12.87
C PRO A 170 20.78 -4.11 -13.57
N GLN A 171 20.98 -4.12 -14.88
CA GLN A 171 21.53 -2.98 -15.63
C GLN A 171 20.45 -1.99 -16.08
N GLU A 172 19.27 -2.48 -16.48
CA GLU A 172 18.21 -1.66 -17.07
C GLU A 172 17.01 -1.50 -16.14
N PHE A 173 16.39 -2.62 -15.77
CA PHE A 173 15.21 -2.65 -14.93
C PHE A 173 15.00 -4.04 -14.34
N ILE A 174 14.36 -4.10 -13.18
CA ILE A 174 13.88 -5.35 -12.58
C ILE A 174 12.38 -5.20 -12.40
N GLN A 175 11.63 -6.22 -12.77
CA GLN A 175 10.19 -6.25 -12.59
C GLN A 175 9.78 -7.50 -11.83
N VAL A 176 8.99 -7.33 -10.78
CA VAL A 176 8.40 -8.40 -9.98
C VAL A 176 6.89 -8.35 -10.19
N GLU A 177 6.32 -9.46 -10.66
CA GLU A 177 4.88 -9.63 -10.80
C GLU A 177 4.36 -10.52 -9.66
N LEU A 178 3.46 -9.96 -8.86
CA LEU A 178 2.68 -10.68 -7.86
C LEU A 178 1.29 -10.97 -8.36
N ILE A 179 0.66 -12.00 -7.80
CA ILE A 179 -0.70 -12.38 -8.14
C ILE A 179 -1.53 -12.77 -6.92
N SER A 180 -2.79 -12.35 -6.93
CA SER A 180 -3.83 -12.78 -6.00
C SER A 180 -5.06 -13.20 -6.79
N ARG A 181 -5.61 -14.37 -6.47
CA ARG A 181 -6.74 -14.97 -7.20
C ARG A 181 -7.88 -15.29 -6.25
N ASN A 182 -9.09 -15.03 -6.70
CA ASN A 182 -10.31 -15.60 -6.16
C ASN A 182 -10.90 -16.53 -7.24
N SER A 183 -10.66 -17.83 -7.08
CA SER A 183 -11.11 -18.85 -8.02
C SER A 183 -12.62 -19.06 -8.01
N GLU A 184 -13.28 -18.82 -6.88
CA GLU A 184 -14.74 -18.97 -6.75
C GLU A 184 -15.46 -17.93 -7.61
N ASP A 185 -14.95 -16.69 -7.57
CA ASP A 185 -15.56 -15.56 -8.28
C ASP A 185 -14.94 -15.26 -9.64
N MET A 186 -13.92 -16.04 -10.04
CA MET A 186 -13.19 -15.91 -11.32
C MET A 186 -12.51 -14.54 -11.49
N ILE A 187 -11.94 -14.02 -10.39
CA ILE A 187 -11.25 -12.73 -10.33
C ILE A 187 -9.76 -12.97 -10.11
N GLU A 188 -8.94 -12.28 -10.90
CA GLU A 188 -7.48 -12.27 -10.76
C GLU A 188 -6.98 -10.84 -10.69
N VAL A 189 -6.08 -10.57 -9.74
CA VAL A 189 -5.41 -9.28 -9.59
C VAL A 189 -3.91 -9.53 -9.60
N LYS A 190 -3.22 -8.81 -10.48
CA LYS A 190 -1.76 -8.77 -10.53
C LYS A 190 -1.26 -7.45 -10.01
N HIS A 191 -0.18 -7.49 -9.24
CA HIS A 191 0.55 -6.31 -8.77
C HIS A 191 1.96 -6.38 -9.35
N ILE A 192 2.27 -5.45 -10.24
CA ILE A 192 3.54 -5.40 -10.97
C ILE A 192 4.36 -4.25 -10.38
N VAL A 193 5.53 -4.57 -9.85
CA VAL A 193 6.48 -3.62 -9.28
C VAL A 193 7.68 -3.55 -10.19
N THR A 194 7.99 -2.37 -10.73
CA THR A 194 9.14 -2.18 -11.63
C THR A 194 10.13 -1.20 -11.03
N LEU A 195 11.36 -1.66 -10.81
CA LEU A 195 12.51 -0.86 -10.40
C LEU A 195 13.33 -0.50 -11.63
N GLN A 196 13.50 0.80 -11.86
CA GLN A 196 14.35 1.38 -12.89
C GLN A 196 15.41 2.28 -12.24
N GLN A 197 16.25 2.91 -13.07
CA GLN A 197 17.41 3.68 -12.64
C GLN A 197 17.07 4.69 -11.54
N ASP A 198 16.02 5.47 -11.71
CA ASP A 198 15.57 6.56 -10.82
C ASP A 198 14.06 6.54 -10.54
N LEU A 199 13.41 5.41 -10.84
CA LEU A 199 11.96 5.24 -10.73
C LEU A 199 11.61 3.89 -10.08
N LEU A 200 10.62 3.92 -9.19
CA LEU A 200 9.86 2.74 -8.77
C LEU A 200 8.40 2.92 -9.19
N SER A 201 7.88 2.02 -10.03
CA SER A 201 6.46 1.97 -10.42
C SER A 201 5.73 0.83 -9.72
N SER A 202 4.45 1.06 -9.46
CA SER A 202 3.52 0.08 -8.87
C SER A 202 2.23 0.08 -9.69
N GLU A 203 1.93 -1.05 -10.31
CA GLU A 203 0.83 -1.19 -11.26
C GLU A 203 -0.09 -2.34 -10.86
N LEU A 204 -1.39 -2.16 -11.03
CA LEU A 204 -2.39 -3.18 -10.80
C LEU A 204 -3.10 -3.53 -12.09
N VAL A 205 -3.12 -4.83 -12.41
CA VAL A 205 -3.88 -5.38 -13.52
C VAL A 205 -4.97 -6.28 -12.98
N ILE A 206 -6.22 -5.94 -13.25
CA ILE A 206 -7.38 -6.68 -12.75
C ILE A 206 -8.06 -7.36 -13.92
N ARG A 207 -8.33 -8.65 -13.75
CA ARG A 207 -9.03 -9.49 -14.71
C ARG A 207 -10.29 -10.05 -14.05
N ASN A 208 -11.44 -9.64 -14.57
CA ASN A 208 -12.74 -10.23 -14.24
C ASN A 208 -13.15 -11.19 -15.37
N SER A 209 -13.13 -12.49 -15.09
CA SER A 209 -13.59 -13.52 -16.04
C SER A 209 -15.03 -13.97 -15.78
N ASN A 210 -15.72 -13.35 -14.82
CA ASN A 210 -17.12 -13.57 -14.53
C ASN A 210 -18.00 -12.93 -15.62
N SER A 211 -19.27 -13.35 -15.69
CA SER A 211 -20.28 -12.69 -16.54
C SER A 211 -20.78 -11.38 -15.93
N SER A 212 -20.76 -11.26 -14.60
CA SER A 212 -21.24 -10.07 -13.88
C SER A 212 -20.19 -8.96 -13.84
N SER A 213 -20.63 -7.71 -13.89
CA SER A 213 -19.73 -6.55 -13.75
C SER A 213 -19.09 -6.51 -12.37
N LEU A 214 -17.83 -6.07 -12.28
CA LEU A 214 -17.11 -5.93 -11.02
C LEU A 214 -16.87 -4.45 -10.70
N SER A 215 -17.22 -4.05 -9.48
CA SER A 215 -16.87 -2.77 -8.89
C SER A 215 -15.56 -2.90 -8.12
N LEU A 216 -14.59 -2.04 -8.41
CA LEU A 216 -13.36 -1.93 -7.65
C LEU A 216 -13.37 -0.63 -6.87
N MET A 217 -13.25 -0.73 -5.54
CA MET A 217 -13.09 0.41 -4.66
C MET A 217 -11.80 0.29 -3.85
N GLY A 218 -11.01 1.36 -3.80
CA GLY A 218 -9.78 1.34 -3.01
C GLY A 218 -8.79 2.44 -3.30
N CYS A 219 -7.57 2.27 -2.77
CA CYS A 219 -6.41 3.12 -3.04
C CYS A 219 -5.09 2.35 -2.98
N ILE A 220 -4.08 2.93 -3.62
CA ILE A 220 -2.67 2.67 -3.33
C ILE A 220 -2.27 3.68 -2.25
N MET A 221 -1.87 3.21 -1.08
CA MET A 221 -1.48 4.04 0.05
C MET A 221 0.04 4.12 0.13
N SER A 222 0.61 5.31 -0.01
CA SER A 222 2.05 5.53 0.00
C SER A 222 2.46 6.43 1.16
N HIS A 223 3.37 5.96 2.00
CA HIS A 223 4.00 6.75 3.07
C HIS A 223 5.39 7.15 2.61
N LEU A 224 5.63 8.45 2.49
CA LEU A 224 6.86 9.00 1.95
C LEU A 224 7.74 9.57 3.08
N THR A 225 9.05 9.40 2.95
CA THR A 225 10.02 10.01 3.86
C THR A 225 10.16 11.48 3.51
N VAL A 226 9.99 12.33 4.52
CA VAL A 226 10.15 13.79 4.42
C VAL A 226 10.97 14.28 5.60
N SER A 227 11.69 15.39 5.44
CA SER A 227 12.55 15.90 6.51
C SER A 227 11.74 16.33 7.73
N THR A 228 10.73 17.16 7.52
CA THR A 228 9.73 17.53 8.54
C THR A 228 8.38 17.76 7.87
N PRO A 229 7.25 17.35 8.47
CA PRO A 229 5.92 17.65 7.94
C PRO A 229 5.68 19.15 7.74
N GLU A 230 6.22 19.99 8.63
CA GLU A 230 6.02 21.44 8.65
C GLU A 230 6.75 22.16 7.51
N ALA A 231 7.83 21.56 6.99
CA ALA A 231 8.62 22.10 5.88
C ALA A 231 8.33 21.38 4.54
N THR A 232 7.25 20.60 4.47
CA THR A 232 6.88 19.84 3.27
C THR A 232 5.59 20.37 2.68
N TYR A 233 5.54 20.50 1.35
CA TYR A 233 4.33 20.85 0.62
C TYR A 233 4.20 20.01 -0.64
N ALA A 234 2.96 19.74 -1.05
CA ALA A 234 2.65 19.08 -2.31
C ALA A 234 2.31 20.14 -3.38
N ILE A 235 2.88 19.99 -4.57
CA ILE A 235 2.63 20.85 -5.74
C ILE A 235 1.81 20.09 -6.78
N GLY A 236 1.09 20.81 -7.65
CA GLY A 236 0.29 20.21 -8.74
C GLY A 236 -1.14 19.85 -8.36
N LEU A 237 -1.58 20.23 -7.15
CA LEU A 237 -2.97 20.08 -6.69
C LEU A 237 -3.72 21.42 -6.66
N GLU A 238 -3.09 22.50 -7.11
CA GLU A 238 -3.65 23.85 -7.09
C GLU A 238 -4.96 23.88 -7.89
N ARG A 239 -5.98 24.55 -7.32
CA ARG A 239 -7.32 24.68 -7.92
C ARG A 239 -8.10 23.37 -8.08
N SER A 240 -7.62 22.26 -7.52
CA SER A 240 -8.38 21.02 -7.47
C SER A 240 -9.50 21.08 -6.43
N ASN A 241 -10.60 20.37 -6.69
CA ASN A 241 -11.65 20.19 -5.69
C ASN A 241 -11.18 19.20 -4.62
N PHE A 242 -11.41 19.53 -3.35
CA PHE A 242 -11.07 18.68 -2.22
C PHE A 242 -12.34 18.12 -1.56
N PHE A 243 -12.32 16.82 -1.26
CA PHE A 243 -13.37 16.15 -0.50
C PHE A 243 -12.73 15.37 0.63
N SER A 244 -13.12 15.69 1.87
CA SER A 244 -12.73 14.89 3.02
C SER A 244 -13.47 13.56 2.99
N ARG A 245 -12.74 12.45 2.91
CA ARG A 245 -13.27 11.08 3.03
C ARG A 245 -12.48 10.34 4.10
N PRO A 246 -13.11 9.40 4.83
CA PRO A 246 -12.36 8.48 5.67
C PRO A 246 -11.30 7.73 4.86
N PRO A 247 -10.09 7.54 5.40
CA PRO A 247 -9.05 6.78 4.70
C PRO A 247 -9.49 5.33 4.54
N PHE A 248 -9.07 4.70 3.44
CA PHE A 248 -9.16 3.25 3.33
C PHE A 248 -8.27 2.62 4.41
N LEU A 249 -8.82 1.63 5.11
CA LEU A 249 -8.08 0.94 6.17
C LEU A 249 -7.16 -0.09 5.53
N SER A 250 -5.88 -0.01 5.88
CA SER A 250 -4.86 -1.01 5.58
C SER A 250 -4.20 -1.41 6.89
N SER A 251 -3.83 -2.68 7.05
CA SER A 251 -3.04 -3.13 8.21
C SER A 251 -1.70 -2.42 8.34
N PHE A 252 -1.23 -1.79 7.25
CA PHE A 252 0.05 -1.10 7.16
C PHE A 252 -0.07 0.43 7.27
N SER A 253 -1.26 0.99 7.52
CA SER A 253 -1.42 2.44 7.57
C SER A 253 -0.75 3.04 8.81
N ILE A 254 0.03 4.11 8.62
CA ILE A 254 0.42 5.01 9.71
C ILE A 254 -0.69 6.05 9.82
N ILE A 255 -1.50 5.95 10.87
CA ILE A 255 -2.62 6.88 11.09
C ILE A 255 -2.11 8.07 11.91
N PRO A 256 -2.18 9.31 11.37
CA PRO A 256 -1.86 10.50 12.14
C PRO A 256 -2.72 10.61 13.41
N PRO A 257 -2.17 11.09 14.54
CA PRO A 257 -2.88 11.20 15.82
C PRO A 257 -4.19 12.01 15.77
N ASP A 258 -4.32 12.94 14.82
CA ASP A 258 -5.51 13.81 14.71
C ASP A 258 -6.70 13.10 14.04
N ILE A 259 -6.44 12.05 13.25
CA ILE A 259 -7.48 11.28 12.56
C ILE A 259 -8.10 10.23 13.49
N SER A 260 -7.31 9.65 14.39
CA SER A 260 -7.83 8.73 15.40
C SER A 260 -8.76 9.44 16.40
N GLN A 261 -8.51 10.72 16.70
CA GLN A 261 -9.36 11.51 17.60
C GLN A 261 -10.72 11.92 17.01
N ARG A 262 -10.86 11.99 15.68
CA ARG A 262 -12.15 12.35 15.03
C ARG A 262 -13.16 11.22 14.97
N LYS A 263 -12.73 9.96 15.13
CA LYS A 263 -13.64 8.81 15.12
C LYS A 263 -14.49 8.69 16.40
N ASP A 264 -14.14 9.43 17.45
CA ASP A 264 -14.87 9.41 18.72
C ASP A 264 -15.80 10.63 18.94
N SER A 265 -15.80 11.59 18.02
CA SER A 265 -16.67 12.77 18.10
C SER A 265 -17.97 12.57 17.31
N GLY A 266 -18.83 11.65 17.79
CA GLY A 266 -20.05 11.32 17.08
C GLY A 266 -21.17 10.56 17.82
N SER A 267 -21.03 10.18 19.09
CA SER A 267 -22.17 9.96 20.01
C SER A 267 -21.69 9.56 21.40
N GLY A 268 -22.08 10.33 22.42
CA GLY A 268 -22.28 9.84 23.78
C GLY A 268 -21.04 9.61 24.64
N LYS A 269 -20.60 10.69 25.31
CA LYS A 269 -20.08 10.75 26.69
C LYS A 269 -19.47 9.49 27.34
N LEU A 270 -18.33 9.76 28.02
CA LEU A 270 -17.96 9.42 29.42
C LEU A 270 -16.64 8.59 29.57
N TRP A 271 -15.64 9.27 30.20
CA TRP A 271 -14.48 8.78 30.99
C TRP A 271 -13.19 8.65 30.15
N GLY A 272 -12.00 9.11 30.52
CA GLY A 272 -11.37 9.58 31.76
C GLY A 272 -9.85 9.27 31.61
N PRO A 273 -8.92 9.96 32.28
CA PRO A 273 -7.54 10.11 31.79
C PRO A 273 -6.58 9.04 32.31
N MET A 274 -5.78 8.42 31.44
CA MET A 274 -4.46 7.83 31.74
C MET A 274 -3.68 7.73 30.42
N ALA A 275 -2.69 8.60 30.19
CA ALA A 275 -1.29 8.36 30.53
C ALA A 275 -0.60 7.37 29.58
N LEU A 276 -0.01 7.89 28.50
CA LEU A 276 1.24 7.38 27.96
C LEU A 276 2.16 8.58 27.70
N LYS A 277 2.77 9.00 28.80
CA LYS A 277 3.99 9.80 28.84
C LYS A 277 5.12 8.89 28.35
N GLY A 278 5.85 9.31 27.33
CA GLY A 278 7.20 8.82 27.07
C GLY A 278 7.39 8.02 25.77
N PHE A 279 7.54 8.74 24.66
CA PHE A 279 8.51 8.38 23.64
C PHE A 279 9.20 9.65 23.17
N LEU A 280 10.34 9.94 23.80
CA LEU A 280 11.23 11.02 23.45
C LEU A 280 12.24 10.45 22.46
N PHE A 281 12.29 11.10 21.30
CA PHE A 281 13.21 10.84 20.21
C PHE A 281 14.65 10.82 20.71
N GLY A 282 15.30 9.66 20.63
CA GLY A 282 16.74 9.52 20.87
C GLY A 282 17.52 9.97 19.64
N TRP A 283 17.64 11.28 19.44
CA TRP A 283 18.65 11.85 18.54
C TRP A 283 20.02 11.67 19.18
N GLY A 284 20.94 11.00 18.48
CA GLY A 284 22.28 10.68 18.96
C GLY A 284 23.08 11.93 19.33
N ALA A 285 23.51 12.01 20.59
CA ALA A 285 24.53 12.94 21.03
C ALA A 285 25.90 12.43 20.56
N ARG A 286 26.42 13.11 19.55
CA ARG A 286 27.81 13.03 19.09
C ARG A 286 28.72 13.58 20.20
N ASN A 287 29.50 12.71 20.84
CA ASN A 287 30.56 13.13 21.75
C ASN A 287 31.72 13.73 20.95
N GLU A 288 31.86 15.05 21.01
CA GLU A 288 33.09 15.75 20.65
C GLU A 288 34.12 15.57 21.76
N LYS A 289 35.26 14.99 21.38
CA LYS A 289 36.50 15.04 22.15
C LYS A 289 37.00 16.49 22.15
N ASN A 290 37.13 17.09 23.32
CA ASN A 290 38.10 18.16 23.53
C ASN A 290 39.24 17.60 24.41
N GLY A 291 40.43 17.56 23.81
CA GLY A 291 41.66 17.74 24.58
C GLY A 291 41.89 19.24 24.77
N ASP A 292 42.38 19.61 25.95
CA ASP A 292 43.68 20.28 26.12
C ASP A 292 43.96 20.47 27.61
N ASP A 293 45.10 19.92 28.02
CA ASP A 293 46.16 20.42 28.92
C ASP A 293 45.82 21.43 30.03
N ALA A 294 46.23 21.13 31.28
CA ALA A 294 47.42 21.73 31.90
C ALA A 294 47.61 21.38 33.40
N GLU A 295 48.88 21.16 33.75
CA GLU A 295 49.59 21.48 35.03
C GLU A 295 49.09 20.92 36.38
N SER A 296 49.79 19.90 36.88
CA SER A 296 50.83 19.99 37.95
C SER A 296 51.29 18.61 38.40
#